data_AF-A0A8N5F6J9-F1
#
_entry.id   AF-A0A8N5F6J9-F1
#
_cell.length_a   1.000
_cell.length_b   1.000
_cell.length_c   1.000
_cell.angle_alpha   90.00
_cell.angle_beta   90.00
_cell.angle_gamma   90.00
#
_symmetry.space_group_name_H-M   'P 1'
#
loop_
_entity.id
_entity.type
_entity.pdbx_description
1 polymer ?
#
loop_
_entity_poly.entity_id
_entity_poly.type
_entity_poly.pdbx_seq_one_letter_code
_entity_poly.pdbx_strand_id
1 'polypeptide(L)' 'MRFKLLKHTRLNVVAFLNELPKTQHDVNSFVVDICAQTNTLLCFTVHGIFKEVDGKSRDSVRAFTRMFIAVPAGNSG' A
#
# COMPACT_ATOMS: atom_id res chain seq x y z
N MET A 1 -0.03 -3.97 24.32
CA MET A 1 1.02 -4.46 23.39
C MET A 1 0.68 -4.25 21.91
N ARG A 2 -0.56 -4.45 21.44
CA ARG A 2 -0.95 -4.30 20.01
C ARG A 2 -0.70 -2.90 19.40
N PHE A 3 -0.84 -1.84 20.19
CA PHE A 3 -0.65 -0.46 19.73
C PHE A 3 0.74 -0.20 19.12
N LYS A 4 1.80 -0.86 19.59
CA LYS A 4 3.17 -0.68 19.06
C LYS A 4 3.35 -1.18 17.63
N LEU A 5 2.47 -2.08 17.16
CA LEU A 5 2.50 -2.62 15.80
C LEU A 5 1.82 -1.68 14.80
N LEU A 6 0.86 -0.85 15.25
CA LEU A 6 0.20 0.14 14.42
C LEU A 6 1.08 1.39 14.29
N LYS A 7 1.37 1.81 13.06
CA LYS A 7 2.12 3.04 12.79
C LYS A 7 1.15 4.21 12.67
N HIS A 8 1.31 5.20 13.53
CA HIS A 8 0.46 6.39 13.60
C HIS A 8 1.28 7.63 13.26
N THR A 9 0.67 8.59 12.54
CA THR A 9 1.28 9.76 11.86
C THR A 9 2.02 9.44 10.56
N ARG A 10 2.07 10.42 9.64
CA ARG A 10 2.73 10.28 8.33
C ARG A 10 4.21 9.90 8.44
N LEU A 11 4.94 10.48 9.40
CA LEU A 11 6.38 10.28 9.53
C LEU A 11 6.69 8.83 9.93
N ASN A 12 6.00 8.32 10.94
CA ASN A 12 6.20 6.95 11.41
C ASN A 12 5.76 5.91 10.37
N VAL A 13 4.69 6.20 9.61
CA VAL A 13 4.22 5.32 8.52
C VAL A 13 5.27 5.24 7.42
N VAL A 14 5.76 6.38 6.93
CA VAL A 14 6.75 6.40 5.83
C VAL A 14 8.10 5.85 6.28
N ALA A 15 8.55 6.15 7.51
CA ALA A 15 9.77 5.58 8.08
C ALA A 15 9.70 4.05 8.10
N PHE A 16 8.60 3.47 8.59
CA PHE A 16 8.41 2.02 8.59
C PHE A 16 8.31 1.43 7.17
N LEU A 17 7.61 2.10 6.24
CA LEU A 17 7.54 1.62 4.85
C LEU A 17 8.92 1.58 4.18
N ASN A 18 9.82 2.51 4.51
CA ASN A 18 11.19 2.52 4.01
C ASN A 18 12.08 1.42 4.62
N GLU A 19 11.70 0.85 5.75
CA GLU A 19 12.38 -0.31 6.35
C GLU A 19 11.98 -1.63 5.67
N LEU A 20 10.89 -1.66 4.91
CA LEU A 20 10.47 -2.84 4.13
C LEU A 20 11.45 -3.09 2.97
N PRO A 21 11.62 -4.35 2.53
CA PRO A 21 12.43 -4.68 1.35
C PRO A 21 11.99 -3.88 0.13
N LYS A 22 12.93 -3.60 -0.78
CA LYS A 22 12.59 -2.90 -2.02
C LYS A 22 11.76 -3.81 -2.92
N THR A 23 10.75 -3.23 -3.56
CA THR A 23 9.78 -3.97 -4.37
C THR A 23 9.63 -3.38 -5.76
N GLN A 24 9.38 -4.24 -6.75
CA GLN A 24 8.93 -3.87 -8.08
C GLN A 24 7.56 -4.49 -8.31
N HIS A 25 6.54 -3.65 -8.49
CA HIS A 25 5.16 -4.09 -8.70
C HIS A 25 4.86 -4.22 -10.19
N ASP A 26 4.08 -5.23 -10.57
CA ASP A 26 3.47 -5.29 -11.89
C ASP A 26 2.14 -4.54 -11.87
N VAL A 27 2.19 -3.22 -12.07
CA VAL A 27 1.03 -2.33 -11.97
C VAL A 27 -0.03 -2.66 -13.02
N ASN A 28 0.37 -3.14 -14.20
CA ASN A 28 -0.56 -3.49 -15.28
C ASN A 28 -1.42 -4.72 -14.94
N SER A 29 -0.97 -5.53 -13.97
CA SER A 29 -1.70 -6.70 -13.47
C SER A 29 -2.66 -6.40 -12.32
N PHE A 30 -2.71 -5.15 -11.83
CA PHE A 30 -3.51 -4.83 -10.65
C PHE A 30 -5.00 -5.02 -10.91
N VAL A 31 -5.68 -5.63 -9.94
CA VAL A 31 -7.14 -5.65 -9.85
C VAL A 31 -7.54 -4.68 -8.74
N VAL A 32 -8.43 -3.75 -9.05
CA VAL A 32 -8.84 -2.68 -8.13
C VAL A 32 -10.33 -2.78 -7.88
N ASP A 33 -10.70 -2.97 -6.61
CA ASP A 33 -12.09 -2.98 -6.16
C ASP A 33 -12.40 -1.67 -5.45
N ILE A 34 -13.45 -0.96 -5.89
CA ILE A 34 -13.98 0.21 -5.18
C ILE A 34 -14.99 -0.29 -4.15
N CYS A 35 -14.64 -0.23 -2.87
CA CYS A 35 -15.45 -0.78 -1.79
C CYS A 35 -16.52 0.20 -1.30
N ALA A 36 -16.20 1.50 -1.25
CA ALA A 36 -17.14 2.55 -0.84
C ALA A 36 -16.71 3.92 -1.39
N GLN A 37 -17.68 4.76 -1.72
CA GLN A 37 -17.45 6.14 -2.17
C GLN A 37 -18.48 7.06 -1.53
N THR A 38 -18.02 8.17 -0.96
CA THR A 38 -18.84 9.26 -0.44
C THR A 38 -18.25 10.60 -0.90
N ASN A 39 -18.91 11.71 -0.58
CA ASN A 39 -18.36 13.05 -0.83
C ASN A 39 -17.10 13.36 -0.01
N THR A 40 -16.83 12.58 1.04
CA THR A 40 -15.73 12.82 1.99
C THR A 40 -14.65 11.75 1.96
N LEU A 41 -14.89 10.60 1.32
CA LEU A 41 -13.91 9.53 1.22
C LEU A 41 -14.07 8.64 -0.03
N LEU A 42 -12.99 7.97 -0.39
CA LEU A 42 -12.95 6.85 -1.32
C LEU A 42 -12.20 5.67 -0.66
N CYS A 43 -12.86 4.53 -0.55
CA CYS A 43 -12.29 3.28 -0.05
C CYS A 43 -12.13 2.30 -1.20
N PHE A 44 -10.92 1.79 -1.39
CA PHE A 44 -10.61 0.86 -2.47
C PHE A 44 -9.54 -0.14 -2.05
N THR A 45 -9.59 -1.33 -2.64
CA THR A 45 -8.62 -2.40 -2.42
C THR A 45 -7.85 -2.65 -3.71
N VAL A 46 -6.53 -2.77 -3.60
CA VAL A 46 -5.64 -3.14 -4.70
C VAL A 46 -5.12 -4.55 -4.45
N HIS A 47 -5.35 -5.43 -5.42
CA HIS A 47 -4.78 -6.76 -5.49
C HIS A 47 -3.71 -6.79 -6.57
N GLY A 48 -2.63 -7.54 -6.35
CA GLY A 48 -1.62 -7.71 -7.37
C GLY A 48 -0.43 -8.54 -6.90
N ILE A 49 0.65 -8.45 -7.67
CA ILE A 49 1.92 -9.09 -7.38
C ILE A 49 3.06 -8.07 -7.37
N PHE A 50 4.11 -8.39 -6.61
CA PHE A 50 5.39 -7.68 -6.67
C PHE A 50 6.55 -8.65 -6.52
N LYS A 51 7.71 -8.21 -6.99
CA LYS A 51 8.99 -8.88 -6.86
C LYS A 51 9.87 -8.14 -5.86
N GLU A 52 10.53 -8.86 -4.95
CA GLU A 52 11.55 -8.27 -4.08
C GLU A 52 12.86 -8.10 -4.86
N VAL A 53 13.45 -6.91 -4.82
CA VAL A 53 14.62 -6.56 -5.66
C VAL A 53 15.94 -6.57 -4.91
N ASP A 54 15.90 -6.74 -3.58
CA ASP A 54 17.07 -6.84 -2.71
C ASP A 54 16.89 -7.88 -1.58
N GLY A 55 17.95 -8.07 -0.80
CA GLY A 55 17.95 -8.99 0.34
C GLY A 55 18.06 -10.47 -0.03
N LYS A 56 17.83 -11.33 0.96
CA LYS A 56 17.97 -12.80 0.82
C LYS A 56 16.88 -13.43 -0.04
N SER A 57 15.73 -12.78 -0.13
CA SER A 57 14.57 -13.20 -0.91
C SER A 57 14.47 -12.46 -2.23
N ARG A 58 15.57 -11.84 -2.68
CA ARG A 58 15.68 -11.25 -4.02
C ARG A 58 15.14 -12.23 -5.06
N ASP A 59 14.41 -11.67 -6.00
CA ASP A 59 13.71 -12.34 -7.08
C ASP A 59 12.48 -13.18 -6.69
N SER A 60 12.13 -13.26 -5.40
CA SER A 60 10.86 -13.84 -4.96
C SER A 60 9.68 -12.98 -5.39
N VAL A 61 8.66 -13.64 -5.94
CA VAL A 61 7.37 -13.02 -6.28
C VAL A 61 6.39 -13.24 -5.12
N ARG A 62 5.67 -12.19 -4.74
CA ARG A 62 4.66 -12.22 -3.70
C ARG A 62 3.35 -11.63 -4.22
N ALA A 63 2.24 -12.24 -3.82
CA ALA A 63 0.92 -11.63 -3.97
C ALA A 63 0.63 -10.69 -2.80
N PHE A 64 -0.15 -9.65 -3.04
CA PHE A 64 -0.61 -8.74 -2.01
C PHE A 64 -2.07 -8.32 -2.21
N THR A 65 -2.70 -7.95 -1.09
CA THR A 65 -3.98 -7.24 -1.04
C THR A 65 -3.77 -6.05 -0.12
N ARG A 66 -3.99 -4.83 -0.61
CA ARG A 66 -3.81 -3.59 0.17
C ARG A 66 -5.03 -2.68 0.06
N MET A 67 -5.66 -2.42 1.19
CA MET A 67 -6.80 -1.52 1.30
C MET A 67 -6.35 -0.10 1.60
N PHE A 68 -6.99 0.86 0.93
CA PHE A 68 -6.77 2.30 1.10
C PHE A 68 -8.09 2.99 1.42
N ILE A 69 -8.00 4.01 2.28
CA ILE A 69 -9.05 4.99 2.52
C ILE A 69 -8.43 6.35 2.21
N ALA A 70 -8.92 7.00 1.16
CA ALA A 70 -8.49 8.34 0.73
C ALA A 70 -9.58 9.37 1.05
N VAL A 71 -9.16 10.58 1.40
CA VAL A 71 -10.04 11.76 1.51
C VAL A 71 -9.72 12.71 0.36
N PRO A 72 -10.68 13.52 -0.14
CA PRO A 72 -10.42 14.47 -1.22
C PRO A 72 -9.27 15.43 -0.86
N ALA A 73 -8.27 15.53 -1.75
CA ALA A 73 -7.22 16.54 -1.67
C ALA A 73 -7.59 17.73 -2.55
N GLY A 74 -7.41 18.95 -2.06
CA GLY A 74 -7.84 20.19 -2.74
C GLY A 74 -7.14 20.50 -4.07
N ASN A 75 -6.15 19.69 -4.48
CA ASN A 75 -5.50 19.79 -5.78
C ASN A 75 -5.71 18.47 -6.54
N SER A 76 -6.62 18.50 -7.51
CA SER A 76 -6.66 17.52 -8.58
C SER A 76 -5.47 17.80 -9.52
N GLY A 77 -4.38 17.06 -9.33
CA GLY A 77 -3.43 16.84 -10.42
C GLY A 77 -4.10 16.05 -11.54
#